data_AF-K5VPE8-F1
#
_entry.id   AF-K5VPE8-F1
#
_cell.length_a   1.000
_cell.length_b   1.000
_cell.length_c   1.000
_cell.angle_alpha   90.00
_cell.angle_beta   90.00
_cell.angle_gamma   90.00
#
_symmetry.space_group_name_H-M   'P 1'
#
loop_
_entity.id
_entity.type
_entity.pdbx_description
1 polymer ?
#
loop_
_entity_poly.entity_id
_entity_poly.type
_entity_poly.pdbx_seq_one_letter_code
_entity_poly.pdbx_strand_id
1 'polypeptide(L)'
;MTDTLGYGLEKRRQGNLEILAGRETFRDEFRRMLQSVSANGHTFEECKEVLKKNIWLDPGFKDFYAYCKEHDIPVVIISSGMAPLIRAVLSNLIGDEESAKIEIVANDAIVQPDGSWEITYRHPSSGFGHDKSQAILPYRALPHPPTTFFFGDGVSDMSAARHADVLFVKKKPGADNDLAAYCTREGIPHILFEDFHRALGVVSQVVEGRLSVQDALALGTA
;
A
#
# COMPACT_ATOMS: atom_id res chain seq x y z
N MET A 1 2.20 11.30 8.83
CA MET A 1 1.78 11.56 10.23
C MET A 1 2.73 10.95 11.24
N THR A 2 3.15 9.68 11.11
CA THR A 2 4.13 9.08 12.03
C THR A 2 5.47 9.81 12.03
N ASP A 3 5.92 10.28 10.87
CA ASP A 3 7.15 11.08 10.73
C ASP A 3 7.06 12.49 11.33
N THR A 4 5.86 13.08 11.40
CA THR A 4 5.68 14.52 11.68
C THR A 4 4.96 14.81 12.99
N LEU A 5 4.08 13.91 13.43
CA LEU A 5 3.24 14.04 14.63
C LEU A 5 3.61 13.01 15.72
N GLY A 6 4.40 11.99 15.38
CA GLY A 6 4.70 10.87 16.27
C GLY A 6 6.20 10.59 16.33
N TYR A 7 6.57 9.37 15.95
CA TYR A 7 7.91 8.79 16.00
C TYR A 7 9.05 9.66 15.46
N GLY A 8 8.79 10.48 14.44
CA GLY A 8 9.87 11.13 13.70
C GLY A 8 10.47 10.21 12.64
N LEU A 9 11.02 10.80 11.58
CA LEU A 9 11.57 10.08 10.43
C LEU A 9 12.68 9.09 10.82
N GLU A 10 13.62 9.51 11.66
CA GLU A 10 14.78 8.70 12.06
C GLU A 10 14.34 7.43 12.80
N LYS A 11 13.47 7.58 13.81
CA LYS A 11 12.98 6.44 14.59
C LYS A 11 12.13 5.50 13.74
N ARG A 12 11.28 6.04 12.85
CA ARG A 12 10.50 5.25 11.89
C ARG A 12 11.45 4.45 10.99
N ARG A 13 12.53 5.08 10.50
CA ARG A 13 13.52 4.41 9.65
C ARG A 13 14.22 3.28 10.40
N GLN A 14 14.64 3.50 11.63
CA GLN A 14 15.23 2.46 12.46
C GLN A 14 14.28 1.26 12.61
N GLY A 15 13.01 1.51 12.93
CA GLY A 15 11.99 0.46 13.03
C GLY A 15 11.86 -0.36 11.75
N ASN A 16 11.83 0.28 10.58
CA ASN A 16 11.82 -0.43 9.29
C ASN A 16 13.04 -1.33 9.09
N LEU A 17 14.24 -0.88 9.49
CA LEU A 17 15.46 -1.68 9.37
C LEU A 17 15.43 -2.92 10.29
N GLU A 18 14.87 -2.78 11.50
CA GLU A 18 14.67 -3.91 12.42
C GLU A 18 13.70 -4.96 11.83
N ILE A 19 12.63 -4.50 11.18
CA ILE A 19 11.68 -5.39 10.49
C ILE A 19 12.35 -6.09 9.31
N LEU A 20 13.10 -5.36 8.48
CA LEU A 20 13.81 -5.93 7.33
C LEU A 20 14.88 -6.96 7.74
N ALA A 21 15.42 -6.84 8.95
CA ALA A 21 16.36 -7.77 9.54
C ALA A 21 15.69 -8.93 10.31
N GLY A 22 14.36 -8.98 10.35
CA GLY A 22 13.59 -10.04 11.03
C GLY A 22 13.67 -10.00 12.56
N ARG A 23 14.12 -8.89 13.16
CA ARG A 23 14.23 -8.72 14.62
C ARG A 23 12.96 -8.16 15.26
N GLU A 24 12.06 -7.62 14.44
CA GLU A 24 10.76 -7.08 14.85
C GLU A 24 9.71 -7.37 13.78
N THR A 25 8.45 -7.42 14.19
CA THR A 25 7.30 -7.56 13.30
C THR A 25 6.79 -6.20 12.86
N PHE A 26 6.30 -6.10 11.62
CA PHE A 26 5.68 -4.86 11.14
C PHE A 26 4.48 -4.46 12.00
N ARG A 27 3.67 -5.44 12.45
CA ARG A 27 2.52 -5.23 13.32
C ARG A 27 2.92 -4.45 14.58
N ASP A 28 3.89 -4.95 15.33
CA ASP A 28 4.17 -4.40 16.65
C ASP A 28 4.90 -3.06 16.55
N GLU A 29 5.80 -2.91 15.58
CA GLU A 29 6.44 -1.62 15.33
C GLU A 29 5.46 -0.57 14.80
N PHE A 30 4.58 -0.93 13.86
CA PHE A 30 3.57 0.00 13.34
C PHE A 30 2.58 0.43 14.45
N ARG A 31 2.25 -0.47 15.38
CA ARG A 31 1.45 -0.11 16.57
C ARG A 31 2.16 0.97 17.38
N ARG A 32 3.45 0.81 17.68
CA ARG A 32 4.24 1.82 18.42
C ARG A 32 4.34 3.14 17.67
N MET A 33 4.52 3.11 16.34
CA MET A 33 4.50 4.30 15.51
C MET A 33 3.18 5.07 15.63
N LEU A 34 2.04 4.39 15.55
CA LEU A 34 0.72 5.03 15.68
C LEU A 34 0.41 5.48 17.10
N GLN A 35 0.74 4.67 18.11
CA GLN A 35 0.58 5.02 19.51
C GLN A 35 1.35 6.30 19.87
N SER A 36 2.52 6.52 19.29
CA SER A 36 3.26 7.77 19.52
C SER A 36 2.51 9.02 19.06
N VAL A 37 1.73 8.93 17.99
CA VAL A 37 0.92 10.05 17.49
C VAL A 37 -0.18 10.37 18.50
N SER A 38 -0.91 9.34 18.97
CA SER A 38 -1.95 9.52 19.99
C SER A 38 -1.37 9.98 21.33
N ALA A 39 -0.20 9.47 21.74
CA ALA A 39 0.47 9.83 22.98
C ALA A 39 1.00 11.28 22.98
N ASN A 40 1.30 11.82 21.80
CA ASN A 40 1.63 13.23 21.62
C ASN A 40 0.39 14.16 21.65
N GLY A 41 -0.80 13.61 21.93
CA GLY A 41 -2.04 14.37 22.10
C GLY A 41 -2.80 14.64 20.80
N HIS A 42 -2.41 14.02 19.68
CA HIS A 42 -3.12 14.20 18.41
C HIS A 42 -4.32 13.28 18.31
N THR A 43 -5.50 13.88 18.20
CA THR A 43 -6.77 13.17 18.02
C THR A 43 -6.85 12.52 16.63
N PHE A 44 -7.75 11.55 16.50
CA PHE A 44 -7.98 10.87 15.22
C PHE A 44 -8.49 11.83 14.13
N GLU A 45 -9.30 12.83 14.52
CA GLU A 45 -9.83 13.83 13.59
C GLU A 45 -8.75 14.80 13.11
N GLU A 46 -7.86 15.26 14.00
CA GLU A 46 -6.70 16.06 13.59
C GLU A 46 -5.79 15.29 12.63
N CYS A 47 -5.58 14.00 12.89
CA CYS A 47 -4.82 13.14 11.98
C CYS A 47 -5.48 13.09 10.60
N LYS A 48 -6.80 12.93 10.53
CA LYS A 48 -7.57 12.94 9.27
C LYS A 48 -7.36 14.23 8.49
N GLU A 49 -7.48 15.39 9.14
CA GLU A 49 -7.31 16.69 8.49
C GLU A 49 -5.88 16.96 8.05
N VAL A 50 -4.89 16.54 8.84
CA VAL A 50 -3.47 16.61 8.44
C VAL A 50 -3.22 15.75 7.20
N LEU A 51 -3.76 14.53 7.15
CA LEU A 51 -3.55 13.64 6.01
C LEU A 51 -4.22 14.19 4.74
N LYS A 52 -5.45 14.72 4.81
CA LYS A 52 -6.13 15.34 3.67
C LYS A 52 -5.35 16.52 3.07
N LYS A 53 -4.63 17.28 3.89
CA LYS A 53 -3.83 18.44 3.45
C LYS A 53 -2.48 18.06 2.83
N ASN A 54 -1.93 16.89 3.17
CA ASN A 54 -0.54 16.56 2.88
C ASN A 54 -0.37 15.33 1.98
N ILE A 55 -1.43 14.56 1.71
CA ILE A 55 -1.38 13.43 0.79
C ILE A 55 -1.90 13.84 -0.58
N TRP A 56 -1.18 13.41 -1.60
CA TRP A 56 -1.48 13.64 -3.02
C TRP A 56 -1.58 12.31 -3.73
N LEU A 57 -2.33 12.27 -4.83
CA LEU A 57 -2.28 11.13 -5.73
C LEU A 57 -0.93 11.10 -6.42
N ASP A 58 -0.42 9.88 -6.61
CA ASP A 58 0.77 9.66 -7.41
C ASP A 58 0.54 10.12 -8.86
N PRO A 59 1.53 10.75 -9.52
CA PRO A 59 1.37 11.20 -10.90
C PRO A 59 0.85 10.09 -11.84
N GLY A 60 -0.14 10.41 -12.67
CA GLY A 60 -0.75 9.47 -13.61
C GLY A 60 -1.81 8.54 -13.02
N PHE A 61 -2.04 8.55 -11.70
CA PHE A 61 -3.00 7.62 -11.07
C PHE A 61 -4.43 7.80 -11.60
N LYS A 62 -4.87 9.03 -11.87
CA LYS A 62 -6.23 9.29 -12.39
C LYS A 62 -6.43 8.67 -13.77
N ASP A 63 -5.43 8.77 -14.65
CA ASP A 63 -5.49 8.18 -15.99
C ASP A 63 -5.42 6.66 -15.92
N PHE A 64 -4.56 6.12 -15.04
CA PHE A 64 -4.51 4.69 -14.75
C PHE A 64 -5.86 4.15 -14.25
N TYR A 65 -6.51 4.86 -13.32
CA TYR A 65 -7.82 4.48 -12.80
C TYR A 65 -8.91 4.57 -13.88
N ALA A 66 -8.89 5.60 -14.72
CA ALA A 66 -9.81 5.72 -15.84
C ALA A 66 -9.66 4.56 -16.83
N TYR A 67 -8.42 4.21 -17.20
CA TYR A 67 -8.12 3.04 -18.05
C TYR A 67 -8.65 1.75 -17.41
N CYS A 68 -8.38 1.53 -16.11
CA CYS A 68 -8.88 0.34 -15.43
C CYS A 68 -10.40 0.23 -15.51
N LYS A 69 -11.13 1.34 -15.33
CA LYS A 69 -12.60 1.36 -15.47
C LYS A 69 -13.06 1.05 -16.89
N GLU A 70 -12.41 1.63 -17.90
CA GLU A 70 -12.76 1.39 -19.31
C GLU A 70 -12.55 -0.08 -19.74
N HIS A 71 -11.61 -0.77 -19.10
CA HIS A 71 -11.26 -2.15 -19.37
C HIS A 71 -11.84 -3.16 -18.36
N ASP A 72 -12.83 -2.76 -17.54
CA ASP A 72 -13.47 -3.60 -16.52
C ASP A 72 -12.46 -4.25 -15.54
N ILE A 73 -11.39 -3.53 -15.20
CA ILE A 73 -10.35 -3.95 -14.26
C ILE A 73 -10.67 -3.37 -12.86
N PRO A 74 -10.98 -4.22 -11.86
CA PRO A 74 -11.22 -3.75 -10.51
C PRO A 74 -9.95 -3.15 -9.88
N VAL A 75 -10.09 -1.96 -9.29
CA VAL A 75 -9.03 -1.33 -8.50
C VAL A 75 -9.38 -1.43 -7.02
N VAL A 76 -8.49 -2.08 -6.26
CA VAL A 76 -8.65 -2.31 -4.82
C VAL A 76 -7.47 -1.68 -4.09
N ILE A 77 -7.74 -0.89 -3.05
CA ILE A 77 -6.70 -0.34 -2.17
C ILE A 77 -6.49 -1.32 -1.02
N ILE A 78 -5.31 -1.95 -0.99
CA ILE A 78 -4.90 -2.85 0.11
C ILE A 78 -3.85 -2.13 0.95
N SER A 79 -4.20 -1.71 2.17
CA SER A 79 -3.37 -0.80 2.97
C SER A 79 -3.20 -1.27 4.41
N SER A 80 -2.01 -1.07 4.97
CA SER A 80 -1.76 -1.32 6.40
C SER A 80 -2.20 -0.14 7.27
N GLY A 81 -2.63 0.98 6.67
CA GLY A 81 -3.25 2.10 7.38
C GLY A 81 -4.65 1.76 7.89
N MET A 82 -5.39 2.79 8.30
CA MET A 82 -6.73 2.65 8.88
C MET A 82 -7.80 3.12 7.89
N ALA A 83 -8.80 2.27 7.62
CA ALA A 83 -9.82 2.47 6.60
C ALA A 83 -10.52 3.84 6.69
N PRO A 84 -10.91 4.36 7.88
CA PRO A 84 -11.55 5.68 7.97
C PRO A 84 -10.66 6.83 7.48
N LEU A 85 -9.35 6.78 7.75
CA LEU A 85 -8.40 7.80 7.30
C LEU A 85 -8.14 7.69 5.79
N ILE A 86 -7.98 6.47 5.28
CA ILE A 86 -7.76 6.23 3.85
C ILE A 86 -8.97 6.71 3.05
N ARG A 87 -10.19 6.36 3.51
CA ARG A 87 -11.44 6.79 2.88
C ARG A 87 -11.56 8.31 2.83
N ALA A 88 -11.25 8.99 3.94
CA ALA A 88 -11.30 10.45 4.00
C ALA A 88 -10.31 11.12 3.04
N VAL A 89 -9.08 10.61 2.95
CA VAL A 89 -8.06 11.10 2.00
C VAL A 89 -8.48 10.84 0.56
N LEU A 90 -8.95 9.64 0.25
CA LEU A 90 -9.38 9.28 -1.10
C LEU A 90 -10.56 10.13 -1.57
N SER A 91 -11.59 10.27 -0.73
CA SER A 91 -12.74 11.16 -1.00
C SER A 91 -12.32 12.60 -1.26
N ASN A 92 -11.34 13.12 -0.51
CA ASN A 92 -10.82 14.47 -0.72
C ASN A 92 -10.11 14.63 -2.08
N LEU A 93 -9.53 13.56 -2.63
CA LEU A 93 -8.71 13.61 -3.84
C LEU A 93 -9.50 13.31 -5.13
N ILE A 94 -10.52 12.45 -5.06
CA ILE A 94 -11.31 12.01 -6.23
C ILE A 94 -12.81 12.19 -6.09
N GLY A 95 -13.28 12.75 -4.97
CA GLY A 95 -14.71 12.93 -4.67
C GLY A 95 -15.33 11.70 -4.01
N ASP A 96 -16.41 11.91 -3.25
CA ASP A 96 -17.07 10.86 -2.48
C ASP A 96 -17.66 9.74 -3.35
N GLU A 97 -18.24 10.10 -4.50
CA GLU A 97 -18.86 9.12 -5.40
C GLU A 97 -17.84 8.14 -5.97
N GLU A 98 -16.72 8.63 -6.50
CA GLU A 98 -15.67 7.76 -7.06
C GLU A 98 -14.91 7.02 -5.96
N SER A 99 -14.68 7.66 -4.82
CA SER A 99 -14.10 7.01 -3.64
C SER A 99 -14.93 5.80 -3.24
N ALA A 100 -16.25 5.93 -3.10
CA ALA A 100 -17.14 4.85 -2.67
C ALA A 100 -17.12 3.61 -3.59
N LYS A 101 -16.74 3.77 -4.87
CA LYS A 101 -16.60 2.67 -5.83
C LYS A 101 -15.32 1.86 -5.66
N ILE A 102 -14.29 2.43 -5.01
CA ILE A 102 -13.02 1.75 -4.74
C ILE A 102 -13.11 1.00 -3.41
N GLU A 103 -12.92 -0.32 -3.47
CA GLU A 103 -12.81 -1.16 -2.29
C GLU A 103 -11.53 -0.82 -1.51
N ILE A 104 -11.66 -0.69 -0.18
CA ILE A 104 -10.53 -0.48 0.72
C ILE A 104 -10.47 -1.69 1.66
N VAL A 105 -9.41 -2.48 1.52
CA VAL A 105 -9.05 -3.56 2.45
C VAL A 105 -7.94 -3.03 3.35
N ALA A 106 -8.25 -2.73 4.60
CA ALA A 106 -7.30 -2.13 5.54
C ALA A 106 -7.56 -2.54 7.00
N ASN A 107 -6.68 -2.08 7.89
CA ASN A 107 -6.96 -2.11 9.33
C ASN A 107 -8.05 -1.09 9.68
N ASP A 108 -8.54 -1.13 10.91
CA ASP A 108 -9.49 -0.14 11.43
C ASP A 108 -8.90 0.63 12.62
N ALA A 109 -9.66 1.56 13.20
CA ALA A 109 -9.30 2.31 14.38
C ALA A 109 -10.42 2.32 15.42
N ILE A 110 -10.05 2.24 16.70
CA ILE A 110 -10.96 2.52 17.81
C ILE A 110 -10.59 3.90 18.35
N VAL A 111 -11.57 4.78 18.44
CA VAL A 111 -11.43 6.13 19.02
C VAL A 111 -12.18 6.15 20.35
N GLN A 112 -11.47 6.51 21.41
CA GLN A 112 -12.00 6.60 22.76
C GLN A 112 -12.71 7.96 22.99
N PRO A 113 -13.60 8.05 23.99
CA PRO A 113 -14.29 9.31 24.31
C PRO A 113 -13.36 10.47 24.69
N ASP A 114 -12.17 10.17 25.21
CA ASP A 114 -11.14 11.16 25.54
C ASP A 114 -10.32 11.65 24.33
N GLY A 115 -10.63 11.15 23.13
CA GLY A 115 -9.96 11.49 21.87
C GLY A 115 -8.71 10.67 21.58
N SER A 116 -8.26 9.83 22.51
CA SER A 116 -7.20 8.84 22.25
C SER A 116 -7.68 7.77 21.28
N TRP A 117 -6.76 7.14 20.56
CA TRP A 117 -7.13 6.16 19.54
C TRP A 117 -6.05 5.10 19.34
N GLU A 118 -6.49 3.95 18.86
CA GLU A 118 -5.62 2.82 18.57
C GLU A 118 -6.02 2.09 17.31
N ILE A 119 -5.04 1.45 16.67
CA ILE A 119 -5.27 0.60 15.50
C ILE A 119 -5.88 -0.74 15.89
N THR A 120 -6.91 -1.15 15.16
CA THR A 120 -7.47 -2.51 15.18
C THR A 120 -6.95 -3.27 13.97
N TYR A 121 -6.09 -4.26 14.22
CA TYR A 121 -5.50 -5.07 13.15
C TYR A 121 -6.52 -6.01 12.53
N ARG A 122 -6.56 -6.07 11.20
CA ARG A 122 -7.39 -7.00 10.43
C ARG A 122 -6.96 -8.45 10.65
N HIS A 123 -5.65 -8.69 10.68
CA HIS A 123 -5.01 -9.99 10.89
C HIS A 123 -4.11 -9.93 12.13
N PRO A 124 -4.69 -9.87 13.35
CA PRO A 124 -3.93 -9.62 14.57
C PRO A 124 -2.94 -10.74 14.90
N SER A 125 -3.18 -11.97 14.42
CA SER A 125 -2.25 -13.10 14.57
C SER A 125 -1.05 -13.06 13.61
N SER A 126 -1.10 -12.25 12.56
CA SER A 126 0.00 -12.09 11.60
C SER A 126 1.00 -11.06 12.10
N GLY A 127 2.31 -11.33 11.91
CA GLY A 127 3.37 -10.35 12.15
C GLY A 127 3.29 -9.10 11.25
N PHE A 128 2.45 -9.12 10.21
CA PHE A 128 2.15 -7.93 9.40
C PHE A 128 1.00 -7.10 9.97
N GLY A 129 0.15 -7.67 10.84
CA GLY A 129 -1.07 -7.03 11.34
C GLY A 129 -2.17 -6.90 10.29
N HIS A 130 -1.81 -6.55 9.05
CA HIS A 130 -2.59 -6.76 7.85
C HIS A 130 -1.73 -7.53 6.83
N ASP A 131 -1.86 -8.86 6.85
CA ASP A 131 -1.30 -9.71 5.80
C ASP A 131 -2.04 -9.50 4.48
N LYS A 132 -1.39 -8.76 3.56
CA LYS A 132 -1.98 -8.36 2.28
C LYS A 132 -2.11 -9.52 1.30
N SER A 133 -1.37 -10.61 1.49
CA SER A 133 -1.53 -11.81 0.65
C SER A 133 -2.94 -12.37 0.69
N GLN A 134 -3.62 -12.25 1.84
CA GLN A 134 -4.96 -12.79 2.06
C GLN A 134 -6.03 -12.08 1.22
N ALA A 135 -5.74 -10.88 0.70
CA ALA A 135 -6.60 -10.20 -0.27
C ALA A 135 -6.34 -10.66 -1.72
N ILE A 136 -5.18 -11.28 -2.00
CA ILE A 136 -4.80 -11.71 -3.37
C ILE A 136 -5.10 -13.20 -3.59
N LEU A 137 -4.81 -14.03 -2.59
CA LEU A 137 -4.93 -15.49 -2.65
C LEU A 137 -6.32 -15.97 -3.10
N PRO A 138 -7.45 -15.37 -2.68
CA PRO A 138 -8.78 -15.79 -3.14
C PRO A 138 -8.95 -15.68 -4.66
N TYR A 139 -8.42 -14.64 -5.30
CA TYR A 139 -8.50 -14.48 -6.76
C TYR A 139 -7.68 -15.55 -7.51
N ARG A 140 -6.53 -15.93 -6.96
CA ARG A 140 -5.68 -17.00 -7.51
C ARG A 140 -6.33 -18.38 -7.44
N ALA A 141 -7.23 -18.58 -6.47
CA ALA A 141 -7.92 -19.85 -6.26
C ALA A 141 -9.17 -20.02 -7.14
N LEU A 142 -9.52 -19.02 -7.95
CA LEU A 142 -10.66 -19.11 -8.87
C LEU A 142 -10.38 -20.15 -9.98
N PRO A 143 -11.41 -20.80 -10.56
CA PRO A 143 -11.23 -21.71 -11.69
C PRO A 143 -10.59 -21.05 -12.91
N HIS A 144 -10.84 -19.75 -13.09
CA HIS A 144 -10.24 -18.90 -14.11
C HIS A 144 -9.64 -17.66 -13.41
N PRO A 145 -8.42 -17.76 -12.85
CA PRO A 145 -7.80 -16.66 -12.15
C PRO A 145 -7.57 -15.46 -13.08
N PRO A 146 -7.89 -14.23 -12.65
CA PRO A 146 -7.49 -13.04 -13.39
C PRO A 146 -5.97 -12.81 -13.27
N THR A 147 -5.37 -12.11 -14.22
CA THR A 147 -4.02 -11.56 -14.06
C THR A 147 -4.05 -10.49 -12.98
N THR A 148 -3.25 -10.67 -11.92
CA THR A 148 -3.17 -9.73 -10.81
C THR A 148 -1.97 -8.80 -10.92
N PHE A 149 -2.23 -7.50 -10.93
CA PHE A 149 -1.20 -6.46 -10.82
C PHE A 149 -1.19 -5.93 -9.38
N PHE A 150 -0.02 -5.92 -8.75
CA PHE A 150 0.13 -5.35 -7.40
C PHE A 150 1.14 -4.23 -7.40
N PHE A 151 0.81 -3.13 -6.74
CA PHE A 151 1.65 -1.93 -6.63
C PHE A 151 2.00 -1.71 -5.17
N GLY A 152 3.29 -1.78 -4.84
CA GLY A 152 3.77 -1.60 -3.46
C GLY A 152 5.05 -0.78 -3.40
N ASP A 153 5.38 -0.31 -2.20
CA ASP A 153 6.59 0.49 -1.96
C ASP A 153 7.30 0.17 -0.65
N GLY A 154 6.60 -0.42 0.32
CA GLY A 154 7.03 -0.47 1.70
C GLY A 154 7.15 -1.88 2.28
N VAL A 155 7.73 -1.94 3.48
CA VAL A 155 7.90 -3.16 4.28
C VAL A 155 6.59 -3.93 4.47
N SER A 156 5.45 -3.23 4.57
CA SER A 156 4.15 -3.89 4.78
C SER A 156 3.66 -4.69 3.56
N ASP A 157 4.18 -4.39 2.38
CA ASP A 157 3.83 -5.06 1.12
C ASP A 157 4.60 -6.36 0.90
N MET A 158 5.61 -6.65 1.73
CA MET A 158 6.39 -7.89 1.66
C MET A 158 5.50 -9.14 1.71
N SER A 159 4.39 -9.07 2.44
CA SER A 159 3.39 -10.14 2.52
C SER A 159 2.72 -10.41 1.17
N ALA A 160 2.45 -9.38 0.36
CA ALA A 160 1.82 -9.51 -0.96
C ALA A 160 2.82 -9.83 -2.09
N ALA A 161 4.11 -9.50 -1.91
CA ALA A 161 5.10 -9.48 -2.99
C ALA A 161 5.22 -10.80 -3.79
N ARG A 162 4.98 -11.96 -3.16
CA ARG A 162 5.09 -13.27 -3.84
C ARG A 162 3.81 -13.77 -4.49
N HIS A 163 2.71 -13.03 -4.38
CA HIS A 163 1.38 -13.54 -4.74
C HIS A 163 0.76 -12.86 -5.96
N ALA A 164 1.29 -11.70 -6.38
CA ALA A 164 0.85 -11.06 -7.62
C ALA A 164 1.51 -11.71 -8.85
N ASP A 165 0.80 -11.70 -9.98
CA ASP A 165 1.37 -12.16 -11.26
C ASP A 165 2.33 -11.12 -11.83
N VAL A 166 2.01 -9.83 -11.66
CA VAL A 166 2.89 -8.71 -12.00
C VAL A 166 3.04 -7.79 -10.80
N LEU A 167 4.23 -7.80 -10.18
CA LEU A 167 4.57 -6.94 -9.06
C LEU A 167 5.26 -5.67 -9.55
N PHE A 168 4.61 -4.52 -9.35
CA PHE A 168 5.19 -3.20 -9.48
C PHE A 168 5.73 -2.71 -8.13
N VAL A 169 7.00 -2.36 -8.09
CA VAL A 169 7.65 -1.82 -6.89
C VAL A 169 8.02 -0.36 -7.13
N LYS A 170 7.50 0.53 -6.30
CA LYS A 170 7.74 1.97 -6.43
C LYS A 170 9.22 2.26 -6.22
N LYS A 171 9.80 2.94 -7.20
CA LYS A 171 11.12 3.55 -7.10
C LYS A 171 10.95 5.00 -6.68
N LYS A 172 11.43 5.33 -5.48
CA LYS A 172 11.41 6.69 -4.93
C LYS A 172 12.83 7.27 -5.00
N PRO A 173 13.11 8.25 -5.89
CA PRO A 173 14.41 8.91 -5.96
C PRO A 173 14.77 9.54 -4.62
N GLY A 174 15.96 9.23 -4.09
CA GLY A 174 16.45 9.81 -2.83
C GLY A 174 15.71 9.34 -1.57
N ALA A 175 14.87 8.31 -1.64
CA ALA A 175 14.17 7.75 -0.50
C ALA A 175 14.38 6.24 -0.36
N ASP A 176 13.87 5.68 0.73
CA ASP A 176 13.94 4.26 1.03
C ASP A 176 13.12 3.45 0.02
N ASN A 177 13.75 2.43 -0.56
CA ASN A 177 13.12 1.47 -1.48
C ASN A 177 13.08 0.08 -0.85
N ASP A 178 12.49 -0.01 0.34
CA ASP A 178 12.53 -1.21 1.21
C ASP A 178 11.96 -2.45 0.53
N LEU A 179 10.84 -2.30 -0.19
CA LEU A 179 10.25 -3.41 -0.95
C LEU A 179 11.18 -3.86 -2.09
N ALA A 180 11.84 -2.93 -2.80
CA ALA A 180 12.76 -3.28 -3.88
C ALA A 180 13.99 -4.03 -3.36
N ALA A 181 14.54 -3.57 -2.22
CA ALA A 181 15.65 -4.23 -1.55
C ALA A 181 15.26 -5.64 -1.08
N TYR A 182 14.07 -5.79 -0.51
CA TYR A 182 13.51 -7.09 -0.13
C TYR A 182 13.36 -8.00 -1.36
N CYS A 183 12.65 -7.54 -2.42
CA CYS A 183 12.43 -8.35 -3.61
C CYS A 183 13.73 -8.78 -4.29
N THR A 184 14.73 -7.90 -4.34
CA THR A 184 16.06 -8.21 -4.88
C THR A 184 16.76 -9.29 -4.06
N ARG A 185 16.78 -9.16 -2.73
CA ARG A 185 17.39 -10.14 -1.81
C ARG A 185 16.71 -11.51 -1.91
N GLU A 186 15.40 -11.50 -2.07
CA GLU A 186 14.53 -12.68 -2.04
C GLU A 186 14.32 -13.34 -3.41
N GLY A 187 14.91 -12.78 -4.47
CA GLY A 187 14.75 -13.27 -5.85
C GLY A 187 13.32 -13.16 -6.37
N ILE A 188 12.54 -12.17 -5.93
CA ILE A 188 11.15 -11.96 -6.35
C ILE A 188 11.17 -11.11 -7.64
N PRO A 189 10.67 -11.63 -8.78
CA PRO A 189 10.54 -10.85 -10.01
C PRO A 189 9.61 -9.65 -9.80
N HIS A 190 10.05 -8.47 -10.25
CA HIS A 190 9.30 -7.24 -10.10
C HIS A 190 9.70 -6.21 -11.14
N ILE A 191 8.83 -5.23 -11.34
CA ILE A 191 9.03 -4.10 -12.24
C ILE A 191 9.16 -2.84 -11.38
N LEU A 192 10.29 -2.16 -11.48
CA LEU A 192 10.44 -0.84 -10.85
C LEU A 192 9.62 0.19 -11.61
N PHE A 193 8.88 1.05 -10.92
CA PHE A 193 8.14 2.15 -11.55
C PHE A 193 8.28 3.46 -10.77
N GLU A 194 8.36 4.57 -11.49
CA GLU A 194 8.51 5.90 -10.90
C GLU A 194 7.18 6.64 -10.73
N ASP A 195 6.15 6.31 -11.53
CA ASP A 195 4.79 6.83 -11.45
C ASP A 195 3.80 5.97 -12.25
N PHE A 196 2.50 6.27 -12.14
CA PHE A 196 1.47 5.50 -12.82
C PHE A 196 1.42 5.73 -14.34
N HIS A 197 2.04 6.78 -14.89
CA HIS A 197 2.16 6.92 -16.35
C HIS A 197 3.01 5.79 -16.93
N ARG A 198 4.15 5.50 -16.28
CA ARG A 198 5.03 4.39 -16.67
C ARG A 198 4.35 3.05 -16.50
N ALA A 199 3.74 2.83 -15.33
CA ALA A 199 3.13 1.56 -15.03
C ALA A 199 1.92 1.26 -15.94
N LEU A 200 1.12 2.28 -16.29
CA LEU A 200 0.02 2.14 -17.26
C LEU A 200 0.52 1.64 -18.62
N GLY A 201 1.69 2.08 -19.08
CA GLY A 201 2.29 1.61 -20.33
C GLY A 201 2.55 0.10 -20.35
N VAL A 202 2.95 -0.48 -19.22
CA VAL A 202 3.16 -1.93 -19.09
C VAL A 202 1.83 -2.66 -18.88
N VAL A 203 0.97 -2.18 -17.98
CA VAL A 203 -0.33 -2.80 -17.68
C VAL A 203 -1.17 -2.92 -18.94
N SER A 204 -1.29 -1.85 -19.73
CA SER A 204 -2.09 -1.85 -20.95
C SER A 204 -1.59 -2.87 -21.98
N GLN A 205 -0.27 -3.01 -22.15
CA GLN A 205 0.28 -4.02 -23.05
C GLN A 205 -0.02 -5.45 -22.60
N VAL A 206 -0.01 -5.72 -21.30
CA VAL A 206 -0.37 -7.03 -20.74
C VAL A 206 -1.86 -7.31 -20.91
N VAL A 207 -2.71 -6.34 -20.56
CA VAL A 207 -4.17 -6.44 -20.68
C VAL A 207 -4.59 -6.67 -22.13
N GLU A 208 -3.95 -5.99 -23.08
CA GLU A 208 -4.26 -6.07 -24.50
C GLU A 208 -3.56 -7.24 -25.22
N GLY A 209 -2.87 -8.12 -24.49
CA GLY A 209 -2.23 -9.33 -25.02
C GLY A 209 -1.00 -9.05 -25.90
N ARG A 210 -0.46 -7.82 -25.88
CA ARG A 210 0.76 -7.45 -26.60
C ARG A 210 2.04 -7.84 -25.88
N LEU A 211 1.97 -8.03 -24.56
CA LEU A 211 3.10 -8.40 -23.71
C LEU A 211 2.67 -9.53 -22.77
N SER A 212 3.44 -10.62 -22.72
CA SER A 212 3.16 -11.68 -21.74
C SER A 212 3.55 -11.21 -20.33
N VAL A 213 2.97 -11.84 -19.29
CA VAL A 213 3.35 -11.57 -17.89
C VAL A 213 4.85 -11.82 -17.67
N GLN A 214 5.39 -12.89 -18.26
CA GLN A 214 6.81 -13.23 -18.15
C GLN A 214 7.70 -12.15 -18.77
N ASP A 215 7.34 -11.66 -19.96
CA ASP A 215 8.10 -10.61 -20.64
C ASP A 215 7.98 -9.26 -19.92
N ALA A 216 6.81 -8.95 -19.36
CA ALA A 216 6.62 -7.77 -18.52
C ALA A 216 7.57 -7.78 -17.31
N LEU A 217 7.64 -8.89 -16.60
CA LEU A 217 8.57 -9.05 -15.46
C LEU A 217 10.05 -8.98 -15.90
N ALA A 218 10.37 -9.44 -17.11
CA ALA A 218 11.72 -9.38 -17.66
C ALA A 218 12.18 -7.95 -18.00
N LEU A 219 11.27 -6.98 -18.12
CA LEU A 219 11.63 -5.57 -18.31
C LEU A 219 12.46 -5.02 -17.14
N GLY A 220 12.17 -5.47 -15.91
CA GLY A 220 12.79 -5.00 -14.66
C GLY A 220 12.47 -3.55 -14.29
N THR A 221 12.05 -2.70 -15.23
CA THR A 221 11.64 -1.31 -15.02
C THR A 221 10.60 -0.90 -16.06
N ALA A 222 9.60 -0.11 -15.65
CA ALA A 222 8.53 0.44 -16.47
C ALA A 222 8.87 1.83 -17.06
#